data_AF-A0A358IGI8-F1
#
_entry.id   AF-A0A358IGI8-F1
#
_cell.length_a   1.000
_cell.length_b   1.000
_cell.length_c   1.000
_cell.angle_alpha   90.00
_cell.angle_beta   90.00
_cell.angle_gamma   90.00
#
_symmetry.space_group_name_H-M   'P 1'
#
loop_
_entity.id
_entity.type
_entity.pdbx_description
1 polymer ?
#
loop_
_entity_poly.entity_id
_entity_poly.type
_entity_poly.pdbx_seq_one_letter_code
_entity_poly.pdbx_strand_id
1 'polypeptide(L)'
;GTRGGVSELHTFPADGKYIFSLGFMSGWGERFHDIDISIDGEQIALLRYSASTGRLIDFQGRLGYPMRTDSVFVRAGQRRVVAAFVRQNDGPYEDLIRPNDWSLSGTETSYGTTSLPHVMHLTIEGPHESTGISETPSRSRIFSCRPTSQEEERPCAERIIGRLATQAYRRELEDRDIEALLDFYDQGASEGGFELGIRTAIEAMLVSPYFLFRIESEPHGIEAGEIFPVDDIDLASRLSFFIWGVGPDARLLSAAHEDRLSDPDFLESETLRMLSDPRSESLSTRFAHLWLRLQDLEQVQPDAFWFPNYSKQLSEDMRRETELFFNNLVREDRSLLELLEADYTFVNERLADHYGFKGVTGEEFLRVNYPEGNRRGLLGHGSVLAQTSLANRTSPVLRGKWVMEVLLGVPPPPPPPGIPDLEETSNTDGARVLTTSERMRVHRSNPTCASCHNLIDPIGLALDHFDVTGKWRTRENRMLLDTRGTFYDGTEISTAPELADALLKRPIPLVRNFTENLMTYALGRRVEVSDQPTVRRIAREAKKDDYRLSSFIVGVVLSDAFRMKQATELVYN
;
A
#
# COMPACT_ATOMS: atom_id res chain seq x y z
N GLY A 1 -26.76 -11.08 -8.00
CA GLY A 1 -25.62 -10.27 -7.54
C GLY A 1 -25.74 -10.00 -6.06
N THR A 2 -24.69 -9.52 -5.42
CA THR A 2 -24.69 -9.08 -4.02
C THR A 2 -24.52 -7.57 -3.94
N ARG A 3 -24.83 -6.97 -2.79
CA ARG A 3 -24.59 -5.55 -2.51
C ARG A 3 -24.29 -5.38 -1.04
N GLY A 4 -23.36 -4.49 -0.70
CA GLY A 4 -23.01 -4.17 0.68
C GLY A 4 -22.51 -5.38 1.48
N GLY A 5 -21.30 -5.30 2.03
CA GLY A 5 -20.76 -6.44 2.76
C GLY A 5 -19.26 -6.40 2.89
N VAL A 6 -18.70 -7.58 3.14
CA VAL A 6 -17.27 -7.81 3.31
C VAL A 6 -16.83 -8.96 2.42
N SER A 7 -15.63 -8.85 1.83
CA SER A 7 -14.98 -9.88 1.03
C SER A 7 -13.51 -9.92 1.41
N GLU A 8 -13.11 -10.94 2.16
CA GLU A 8 -11.79 -10.99 2.80
C GLU A 8 -11.14 -12.36 2.59
N LEU A 9 -9.81 -12.37 2.49
CA LEU A 9 -9.03 -13.61 2.52
C LEU A 9 -8.85 -14.03 3.99
N HIS A 10 -9.42 -15.17 4.36
CA HIS A 10 -9.30 -15.74 5.70
C HIS A 10 -8.56 -17.08 5.66
N THR A 11 -7.67 -17.32 6.63
CA THR A 11 -6.94 -18.59 6.75
C THR A 11 -7.61 -19.47 7.79
N PHE A 12 -8.30 -20.52 7.33
CA PHE A 12 -8.90 -21.53 8.19
C PHE A 12 -7.82 -22.49 8.71
N PRO A 13 -7.59 -22.60 10.03
CA PRO A 13 -6.46 -23.37 10.58
C PRO A 13 -6.60 -24.90 10.46
N ALA A 14 -7.81 -25.42 10.33
CA ALA A 14 -8.07 -26.86 10.21
C ALA A 14 -9.38 -27.14 9.46
N ASP A 15 -9.55 -28.37 9.01
CA ASP A 15 -10.82 -28.88 8.51
C ASP A 15 -11.76 -29.07 9.68
N GLY A 16 -12.88 -28.37 9.67
CA GLY A 16 -13.80 -28.45 10.79
C GLY A 16 -15.04 -27.63 10.56
N LYS A 17 -15.83 -27.55 11.61
CA LYS A 17 -17.09 -26.85 11.66
C LYS A 17 -16.87 -25.41 12.15
N TYR A 18 -17.42 -24.44 11.43
CA TYR A 18 -17.32 -23.01 11.73
C TYR A 18 -18.69 -22.38 11.82
N ILE A 19 -18.81 -21.33 12.63
CA ILE A 19 -20.03 -20.54 12.76
C ILE A 19 -19.72 -19.10 12.33
N PHE A 20 -20.53 -18.58 11.40
CA PHE A 20 -20.41 -17.21 10.93
C PHE A 20 -21.47 -16.37 11.62
N SER A 21 -21.03 -15.33 12.34
CA SER A 21 -21.89 -14.40 13.07
C SER A 21 -21.77 -13.01 12.47
N LEU A 22 -22.90 -12.38 12.16
CA LEU A 22 -22.93 -11.06 11.56
C LEU A 22 -23.66 -10.05 12.44
N GLY A 23 -23.00 -8.92 12.62
CA GLY A 23 -23.63 -7.67 13.04
C GLY A 23 -23.86 -6.77 11.85
N PHE A 24 -25.06 -6.20 11.76
CA PHE A 24 -25.42 -5.26 10.71
C PHE A 24 -26.32 -4.18 11.29
N MET A 25 -26.37 -3.04 10.60
CA MET A 25 -27.43 -2.06 10.80
C MET A 25 -28.54 -2.33 9.80
N SER A 26 -29.78 -2.31 10.28
CA SER A 26 -30.94 -2.42 9.41
C SER A 26 -31.11 -1.17 8.56
N GLY A 27 -31.58 -1.39 7.33
CA GLY A 27 -32.04 -0.32 6.46
C GLY A 27 -33.42 0.20 6.86
N TRP A 28 -33.85 1.29 6.25
CA TRP A 28 -35.17 1.89 6.40
C TRP A 28 -35.91 1.89 5.07
N GLY A 29 -37.23 1.67 5.07
CA GLY A 29 -38.06 1.56 3.86
C GLY A 29 -38.00 0.18 3.17
N GLU A 30 -36.84 -0.49 3.20
CA GLU A 30 -36.66 -1.85 2.68
C GLU A 30 -36.51 -2.88 3.80
N ARG A 31 -37.36 -3.91 3.80
CA ARG A 31 -37.60 -4.77 4.98
C ARG A 31 -37.09 -6.19 4.86
N PHE A 32 -36.52 -6.60 3.72
CA PHE A 32 -36.16 -8.01 3.49
C PHE A 32 -34.85 -8.14 2.69
N HIS A 33 -33.71 -8.17 3.36
CA HIS A 33 -32.43 -8.46 2.71
C HIS A 33 -31.76 -9.66 3.34
N ASP A 34 -31.92 -10.81 2.69
CA ASP A 34 -31.17 -12.00 3.04
C ASP A 34 -29.67 -11.75 2.87
N ILE A 35 -28.87 -12.37 3.73
CA ILE A 35 -27.41 -12.28 3.68
C ILE A 35 -26.88 -13.59 3.13
N ASP A 36 -26.17 -13.50 2.02
CA ASP A 36 -25.40 -14.59 1.45
C ASP A 36 -24.03 -14.64 2.13
N ILE A 37 -23.69 -15.82 2.63
CA ILE A 37 -22.33 -16.15 3.05
C ILE A 37 -21.79 -17.16 2.07
N SER A 38 -20.70 -16.80 1.40
CA SER A 38 -20.04 -17.65 0.42
C SER A 38 -18.56 -17.79 0.70
N ILE A 39 -18.01 -18.93 0.31
CA ILE A 39 -16.58 -19.23 0.36
C ILE A 39 -16.12 -19.59 -1.04
N ASP A 40 -15.10 -18.92 -1.54
CA ASP A 40 -14.55 -19.10 -2.89
C ASP A 40 -15.61 -19.02 -4.01
N GLY A 41 -16.66 -18.21 -3.78
CA GLY A 41 -17.79 -18.02 -4.71
C GLY A 41 -18.93 -19.04 -4.57
N GLU A 42 -18.81 -20.04 -3.70
CA GLU A 42 -19.88 -21.00 -3.42
C GLU A 42 -20.69 -20.56 -2.19
N GLN A 43 -22.01 -20.45 -2.31
CA GLN A 43 -22.90 -20.12 -1.18
C GLN A 43 -22.90 -21.27 -0.16
N ILE A 44 -22.46 -20.97 1.06
CA ILE A 44 -22.42 -21.93 2.17
C ILE A 44 -23.56 -21.75 3.16
N ALA A 45 -24.12 -20.54 3.24
CA ALA A 45 -25.29 -20.24 4.08
C ALA A 45 -26.06 -19.04 3.54
N LEU A 46 -27.37 -19.08 3.68
CA LEU A 46 -28.26 -17.96 3.37
C LEU A 46 -29.05 -17.59 4.62
N LEU A 47 -28.67 -16.49 5.25
CA LEU A 47 -29.33 -15.99 6.45
C LEU A 47 -30.56 -15.18 6.06
N ARG A 48 -31.74 -15.75 6.31
CA ARG A 48 -33.01 -15.12 5.93
C ARG A 48 -33.36 -13.96 6.87
N TYR A 49 -33.56 -12.79 6.30
CA TYR A 49 -34.00 -11.59 7.02
C TYR A 49 -35.53 -11.60 7.06
N SER A 50 -36.14 -12.43 7.93
CA SER A 50 -37.59 -12.40 8.12
C SER A 50 -37.96 -11.91 9.53
N ALA A 51 -38.96 -11.04 9.60
CA ALA A 51 -39.66 -10.69 10.83
C ALA A 51 -40.40 -11.89 11.48
N SER A 52 -40.25 -13.12 10.94
CA SER A 52 -40.96 -14.32 11.36
C SER A 52 -40.25 -15.12 12.46
N THR A 53 -39.14 -14.63 13.02
CA THR A 53 -38.48 -15.29 14.16
C THR A 53 -39.07 -14.91 15.52
N GLY A 54 -40.13 -14.08 15.56
CA GLY A 54 -40.72 -13.61 16.83
C GLY A 54 -39.77 -12.76 17.68
N ARG A 55 -38.61 -12.37 17.14
CA ARG A 55 -37.67 -11.44 17.78
C ARG A 55 -38.03 -10.03 17.35
N LEU A 56 -38.26 -9.18 18.35
CA LEU A 56 -38.68 -7.79 18.21
C LEU A 56 -37.66 -7.03 17.36
N ILE A 57 -38.08 -6.68 16.15
CA ILE A 57 -37.59 -5.47 15.50
C ILE A 57 -38.01 -4.32 16.43
N ASP A 58 -37.07 -3.58 17.00
CA ASP A 58 -37.45 -2.45 17.85
C ASP A 58 -38.16 -1.35 17.03
N PHE A 59 -38.72 -0.34 17.70
CA PHE A 59 -39.42 0.77 17.02
C PHE A 59 -38.50 1.61 16.09
N GLN A 60 -37.19 1.35 16.09
CA GLN A 60 -36.20 1.94 15.19
C GLN A 60 -35.77 0.99 14.07
N GLY A 61 -36.42 -0.17 13.93
CA GLY A 61 -36.13 -1.12 12.85
C GLY A 61 -34.99 -2.09 13.14
N ARG A 62 -34.44 -2.16 14.36
CA ARG A 62 -33.24 -2.94 14.67
C ARG A 62 -33.59 -4.37 15.08
N LEU A 63 -33.00 -5.36 14.40
CA LEU A 63 -33.03 -6.77 14.83
C LEU A 63 -32.15 -6.96 16.07
N GLY A 64 -32.63 -7.75 17.04
CA GLY A 64 -31.82 -8.22 18.16
C GLY A 64 -30.62 -9.05 17.67
N TYR A 65 -29.42 -8.49 17.85
CA TYR A 65 -28.09 -9.02 17.57
C TYR A 65 -27.84 -10.49 17.98
N PRO A 66 -26.82 -11.17 17.39
CA PRO A 66 -26.38 -11.18 16.00
C PRO A 66 -27.03 -12.33 15.19
N MET A 67 -27.08 -12.23 13.86
CA MET A 67 -27.50 -13.35 13.02
C MET A 67 -26.34 -14.34 12.89
N ARG A 68 -26.63 -15.63 13.08
CA ARG A 68 -25.62 -16.70 13.05
C ARG A 68 -26.04 -17.79 12.08
N THR A 69 -25.07 -18.38 11.41
CA THR A 69 -25.29 -19.63 10.67
C THR A 69 -25.44 -20.79 11.63
N ASP A 70 -26.03 -21.89 11.14
CA ASP A 70 -25.70 -23.19 11.68
C ASP A 70 -24.21 -23.50 11.49
N SER A 71 -23.74 -24.55 12.13
CA SER A 71 -22.35 -24.97 11.98
C SER A 71 -22.08 -25.51 10.57
N VAL A 72 -21.15 -24.88 9.85
CA VAL A 72 -20.80 -25.23 8.46
C VAL A 72 -19.41 -25.85 8.43
N PHE A 73 -19.27 -26.98 7.74
CA PHE A 73 -17.96 -27.57 7.53
C PHE A 73 -17.16 -26.77 6.49
N VAL A 74 -15.94 -26.36 6.85
CA VAL A 74 -15.01 -25.65 5.98
C VAL A 74 -13.66 -26.35 6.02
N ARG A 75 -13.03 -26.50 4.85
CA ARG A 75 -11.68 -27.06 4.75
C ARG A 75 -10.62 -25.99 5.08
N ALA A 76 -9.52 -26.44 5.66
CA ALA A 76 -8.36 -25.63 6.00
C ALA A 76 -7.78 -24.86 4.80
N GLY A 77 -7.00 -23.83 5.10
CA GLY A 77 -6.27 -23.03 4.13
C GLY A 77 -6.85 -21.62 3.95
N GLN A 78 -6.17 -20.84 3.13
CA GLN A 78 -6.60 -19.50 2.76
C GLN A 78 -7.77 -19.60 1.77
N ARG A 79 -8.88 -18.94 2.11
CA ARG A 79 -10.15 -18.98 1.40
C ARG A 79 -10.72 -17.57 1.34
N ARG A 80 -11.40 -17.21 0.25
CA ARG A 80 -12.11 -15.92 0.18
C ARG A 80 -13.48 -16.08 0.80
N VAL A 81 -13.71 -15.40 1.93
CA VAL A 81 -14.99 -15.37 2.63
C VAL A 81 -15.72 -14.10 2.24
N VAL A 82 -16.94 -14.24 1.74
CA VAL A 82 -17.83 -13.13 1.41
C VAL A 82 -19.06 -13.21 2.26
N ALA A 83 -19.44 -12.09 2.87
CA ALA A 83 -20.73 -11.96 3.53
C ALA A 83 -21.39 -10.66 3.07
N ALA A 84 -22.45 -10.77 2.30
CA ALA A 84 -23.07 -9.63 1.61
C ALA A 84 -24.58 -9.81 1.46
N PHE A 85 -25.31 -8.71 1.32
CA PHE A 85 -26.75 -8.77 1.10
C PHE A 85 -27.07 -9.24 -0.32
N VAL A 86 -28.04 -10.13 -0.45
CA VAL A 86 -28.57 -10.57 -1.75
C VAL A 86 -29.25 -9.38 -2.41
N ARG A 87 -28.81 -9.03 -3.62
CA ARG A 87 -29.40 -7.96 -4.42
C ARG A 87 -30.75 -8.45 -4.95
N GLN A 88 -31.84 -7.92 -4.41
CA GLN A 88 -33.21 -8.30 -4.82
C GLN A 88 -33.76 -7.45 -5.97
N ASN A 89 -33.46 -6.14 -5.98
CA ASN A 89 -33.90 -5.21 -7.02
C ASN A 89 -32.78 -4.20 -7.36
N ASP A 90 -32.82 -3.73 -8.61
CA ASP A 90 -32.04 -2.59 -9.10
C ASP A 90 -32.96 -1.57 -9.76
N GLY A 91 -33.16 -0.46 -9.07
CA GLY A 91 -33.91 0.67 -9.58
C GLY A 91 -33.75 1.88 -8.66
N PRO A 92 -33.93 3.10 -9.19
CA PRO A 92 -33.99 4.28 -8.34
C PRO A 92 -35.18 4.14 -7.38
N TYR A 93 -34.94 4.43 -6.11
CA TYR A 93 -36.04 4.64 -5.18
C TYR A 93 -36.69 5.99 -5.52
N GLU A 94 -38.02 6.03 -5.58
CA GLU A 94 -38.81 7.27 -5.68
C GLU A 94 -38.82 7.99 -4.32
N ASP A 95 -37.63 8.18 -3.77
CA ASP A 95 -37.40 8.86 -2.51
C ASP A 95 -37.43 10.37 -2.74
N LEU A 96 -38.07 11.10 -1.83
CA LEU A 96 -38.04 12.57 -1.82
C LEU A 96 -36.64 13.09 -1.48
N ILE A 97 -35.87 12.29 -0.74
CA ILE A 97 -34.51 12.58 -0.28
C ILE A 97 -33.68 11.30 -0.42
N ARG A 98 -32.55 11.37 -1.13
CA ARG A 98 -31.61 10.24 -1.24
C ARG A 98 -30.57 10.33 -0.11
N PRO A 99 -30.34 9.24 0.66
CA PRO A 99 -29.23 9.19 1.62
C PRO A 99 -27.86 9.30 0.93
N ASN A 100 -26.82 9.58 1.73
CA ASN A 100 -25.45 9.53 1.22
C ASN A 100 -25.07 8.10 0.79
N ASP A 101 -24.25 7.98 -0.25
CA ASP A 101 -23.99 6.69 -0.90
C ASP A 101 -23.15 5.74 -0.02
N TRP A 102 -22.16 6.29 0.69
CA TRP A 102 -21.19 5.49 1.46
C TRP A 102 -21.07 5.90 2.93
N SER A 103 -22.04 6.65 3.46
CA SER A 103 -22.05 7.03 4.89
C SER A 103 -23.38 6.81 5.56
N LEU A 104 -23.24 6.46 6.84
CA LEU A 104 -24.33 6.34 7.80
C LEU A 104 -24.73 7.71 8.36
N SER A 105 -23.91 8.74 8.17
CA SER A 105 -24.23 10.14 8.44
C SER A 105 -25.30 10.58 7.44
N GLY A 106 -26.56 10.42 7.82
CA GLY A 106 -27.72 10.65 6.95
C GLY A 106 -28.71 9.49 6.90
N THR A 107 -28.42 8.36 7.55
CA THR A 107 -29.38 7.25 7.71
C THR A 107 -30.37 7.48 8.85
N GLU A 108 -30.59 8.73 9.28
CA GLU A 108 -31.69 9.05 10.17
C GLU A 108 -33.01 8.71 9.47
N THR A 109 -33.83 7.90 10.14
CA THR A 109 -35.10 7.39 9.63
C THR A 109 -36.05 8.56 9.38
N SER A 110 -36.26 8.93 8.12
CA SER A 110 -37.12 10.05 7.73
C SER A 110 -38.11 9.62 6.66
N TYR A 111 -39.37 10.04 6.79
CA TYR A 111 -40.42 9.68 5.85
C TYR A 111 -40.05 10.04 4.41
N GLY A 112 -40.06 9.05 3.51
CA GLY A 112 -39.72 9.23 2.10
C GLY A 112 -38.23 9.07 1.75
N THR A 113 -37.42 8.45 2.62
CA THR A 113 -36.09 7.93 2.28
C THR A 113 -36.10 6.40 2.24
N THR A 114 -35.19 5.80 1.49
CA THR A 114 -34.90 4.37 1.55
C THR A 114 -33.41 4.21 1.81
N SER A 115 -33.06 3.59 2.94
CA SER A 115 -31.67 3.26 3.28
C SER A 115 -31.47 1.76 3.27
N LEU A 116 -30.33 1.32 2.77
CA LEU A 116 -29.99 -0.09 2.68
C LEU A 116 -29.39 -0.58 4.01
N PRO A 117 -29.49 -1.87 4.34
CA PRO A 117 -28.77 -2.43 5.47
C PRO A 117 -27.27 -2.49 5.17
N HIS A 118 -26.45 -2.38 6.24
CA HIS A 118 -25.00 -2.37 6.15
C HIS A 118 -24.38 -3.39 7.11
N VAL A 119 -23.45 -4.22 6.63
CA VAL A 119 -22.66 -5.11 7.50
C VAL A 119 -21.71 -4.25 8.33
N MET A 120 -21.73 -4.42 9.65
CA MET A 120 -20.80 -3.75 10.56
C MET A 120 -19.60 -4.63 10.91
N HIS A 121 -19.84 -5.93 11.15
CA HIS A 121 -18.78 -6.89 11.44
C HIS A 121 -19.21 -8.30 11.03
N LEU A 122 -18.21 -9.10 10.65
CA LEU A 122 -18.29 -10.53 10.43
C LEU A 122 -17.34 -11.21 11.42
N THR A 123 -17.87 -12.13 12.22
CA THR A 123 -17.10 -12.96 13.15
C THR A 123 -17.15 -14.40 12.68
N ILE A 124 -15.98 -15.04 12.58
CA ILE A 124 -15.84 -16.46 12.24
C ILE A 124 -15.40 -17.19 13.51
N GLU A 125 -16.23 -18.08 14.03
CA GLU A 125 -15.96 -18.88 15.24
C GLU A 125 -15.65 -20.33 14.84
N GLY A 126 -14.59 -20.92 15.40
CA GLY A 126 -14.14 -22.28 15.13
C GLY A 126 -12.60 -22.40 15.02
N PRO A 127 -12.07 -23.56 14.60
CA PRO A 127 -12.79 -24.78 14.24
C PRO A 127 -13.39 -25.50 15.45
N HIS A 128 -14.65 -25.93 15.33
CA HIS A 128 -15.27 -26.97 16.14
C HIS A 128 -15.15 -28.31 15.41
N GLU A 129 -15.19 -29.43 16.14
CA GLU A 129 -15.16 -30.78 15.55
C GLU A 129 -14.06 -30.94 14.48
N SER A 130 -12.82 -30.53 14.80
CA SER A 130 -11.70 -30.61 13.87
C SER A 130 -11.46 -32.05 13.41
N THR A 131 -11.35 -32.24 12.10
CA THR A 131 -11.15 -33.54 11.43
C THR A 131 -9.75 -33.72 10.87
N GLY A 132 -8.88 -32.71 10.99
CA GLY A 132 -7.52 -32.71 10.47
C GLY A 132 -7.23 -31.47 9.64
N ILE A 133 -6.24 -31.55 8.75
CA ILE A 133 -5.87 -30.45 7.85
C ILE A 133 -5.83 -31.00 6.43
N SER A 134 -6.77 -30.59 5.58
CA SER A 134 -6.78 -30.93 4.15
C SER A 134 -5.54 -30.39 3.44
N GLU A 135 -5.31 -30.87 2.22
CA GLU A 135 -4.34 -30.27 1.33
C GLU A 135 -4.64 -28.80 1.05
N THR A 136 -3.64 -27.97 1.27
CA THR A 136 -3.67 -26.52 1.00
C THR A 136 -2.52 -26.14 0.07
N PRO A 137 -2.62 -25.02 -0.66
CA PRO A 137 -1.52 -24.54 -1.49
C PRO A 137 -0.19 -24.43 -0.75
N SER A 138 -0.21 -24.00 0.52
CA SER A 138 0.99 -23.94 1.37
C SER A 138 1.55 -25.31 1.69
N ARG A 139 0.70 -26.30 2.02
CA ARG A 139 1.14 -27.68 2.27
C ARG A 139 1.74 -28.31 1.02
N SER A 140 1.13 -28.12 -0.14
CA SER A 140 1.69 -28.60 -1.41
C SER A 140 3.04 -27.96 -1.74
N ARG A 141 3.27 -26.72 -1.30
CA ARG A 141 4.57 -26.05 -1.43
C ARG A 141 5.61 -26.55 -0.42
N ILE A 142 5.21 -26.97 0.78
CA ILE A 142 6.10 -27.46 1.85
C ILE A 142 6.49 -28.93 1.59
N PHE A 143 5.50 -29.81 1.47
CA PHE A 143 5.70 -31.26 1.39
C PHE A 143 6.03 -31.72 -0.03
N SER A 144 7.31 -31.68 -0.40
CA SER A 144 7.82 -32.15 -1.70
C SER A 144 7.85 -33.68 -1.82
N CYS A 145 7.72 -34.40 -0.71
CA CYS A 145 7.53 -35.84 -0.64
C CYS A 145 6.62 -36.20 0.54
N ARG A 146 6.09 -37.42 0.52
CA ARG A 146 5.36 -38.02 1.64
C ARG A 146 5.89 -39.43 1.88
N PRO A 147 6.42 -39.71 3.07
CA PRO A 147 6.88 -41.05 3.40
C PRO A 147 5.69 -42.00 3.50
N THR A 148 5.88 -43.24 3.05
CA THR A 148 4.91 -44.34 3.17
C THR A 148 5.32 -45.38 4.21
N SER A 149 6.55 -45.29 4.72
CA SER A 149 7.11 -46.09 5.80
C SER A 149 7.99 -45.26 6.73
N GLN A 150 8.23 -45.75 7.95
CA GLN A 150 9.04 -45.04 8.94
C GLN A 150 10.49 -44.81 8.49
N GLU A 151 11.07 -45.73 7.72
CA GLU A 151 12.43 -45.61 7.18
C GLU A 151 12.56 -44.48 6.14
N GLU A 152 11.46 -44.11 5.47
CA GLU A 152 11.42 -43.03 4.50
C GLU A 152 11.24 -41.64 5.13
N GLU A 153 10.84 -41.57 6.40
CA GLU A 153 10.48 -40.31 7.06
C GLU A 153 11.68 -39.35 7.12
N ARG A 154 12.80 -39.77 7.71
CA ARG A 154 13.96 -38.90 7.90
C ARG A 154 14.59 -38.45 6.56
N PRO A 155 14.83 -39.32 5.55
CA PRO A 155 15.31 -38.87 4.24
C PRO A 155 14.33 -37.96 3.48
N CYS A 156 13.02 -38.09 3.72
CA CYS A 156 12.03 -37.17 3.16
C CYS A 156 12.08 -35.81 3.90
N ALA A 157 12.22 -35.83 5.22
CA ALA A 157 12.33 -34.63 6.04
C ALA A 157 13.57 -33.80 5.68
N GLU A 158 14.74 -34.44 5.57
CA GLU A 158 15.99 -33.80 5.16
C GLU A 158 15.85 -33.07 3.82
N ARG A 159 15.18 -33.68 2.84
CA ARG A 159 14.94 -33.06 1.52
C ARG A 159 13.99 -31.86 1.59
N ILE A 160 12.93 -31.95 2.40
CA ILE A 160 11.97 -30.85 2.60
C ILE A 160 12.67 -29.69 3.31
N ILE A 161 13.33 -29.97 4.43
CA ILE A 161 14.02 -29.00 5.28
C ILE A 161 15.16 -28.36 4.50
N GLY A 162 16.00 -29.13 3.82
CA GLY A 162 17.11 -28.60 3.03
C GLY A 162 16.64 -27.64 1.94
N ARG A 163 15.58 -28.00 1.20
CA ARG A 163 15.01 -27.10 0.18
C ARG A 163 14.44 -25.81 0.79
N LEU A 164 13.69 -25.92 1.88
CA LEU A 164 13.06 -24.76 2.52
C LEU A 164 14.11 -23.86 3.19
N ALA A 165 15.11 -24.44 3.87
CA ALA A 165 16.18 -23.71 4.54
C ALA A 165 17.10 -23.00 3.55
N THR A 166 17.42 -23.62 2.40
CA THR A 166 18.17 -22.95 1.32
C THR A 166 17.45 -21.69 0.84
N GLN A 167 16.12 -21.76 0.69
CA GLN A 167 15.31 -20.58 0.31
C GLN A 167 15.20 -19.56 1.45
N ALA A 168 15.00 -20.03 2.68
CA ALA A 168 14.81 -19.18 3.84
C ALA A 168 16.09 -18.42 4.22
N TYR A 169 17.24 -19.09 4.18
CA TYR A 169 18.54 -18.52 4.53
C TYR A 169 19.24 -17.87 3.34
N ARG A 170 18.78 -18.17 2.11
CA ARG A 170 19.22 -17.54 0.85
C ARG A 170 20.69 -17.81 0.54
N ARG A 171 21.19 -18.95 1.00
CA ARG A 171 22.55 -19.45 0.82
C ARG A 171 22.54 -20.97 0.78
N GLU A 172 23.65 -21.55 0.34
CA GLU A 172 23.91 -22.97 0.57
C GLU A 172 23.94 -23.28 2.07
N LEU A 173 23.41 -24.45 2.41
CA LEU A 173 23.40 -24.95 3.77
C LEU A 173 24.69 -25.70 4.03
N GLU A 174 25.30 -25.42 5.18
CA GLU A 174 26.37 -26.25 5.70
C GLU A 174 25.75 -27.47 6.41
N ASP A 175 26.52 -28.55 6.57
CA ASP A 175 26.05 -29.77 7.24
C ASP A 175 25.47 -29.47 8.63
N ARG A 176 26.11 -28.56 9.38
CA ARG A 176 25.64 -28.10 10.69
C ARG A 176 24.28 -27.40 10.66
N ASP A 177 23.94 -26.72 9.57
CA ASP A 177 22.65 -26.03 9.45
C ASP A 177 21.52 -27.04 9.29
N ILE A 178 21.75 -28.08 8.48
CA ILE A 178 20.78 -29.15 8.26
C ILE A 178 20.64 -30.01 9.52
N GLU A 179 21.75 -30.41 10.14
CA GLU A 179 21.75 -31.20 11.38
C GLU A 179 20.95 -30.50 12.48
N ALA A 180 21.21 -29.20 12.73
CA ALA A 180 20.48 -28.44 13.74
C ALA A 180 18.97 -28.37 13.47
N LEU A 181 18.54 -28.24 12.22
CA LEU A 181 17.12 -28.25 11.87
C LEU A 181 16.50 -29.65 11.95
N LEU A 182 17.27 -30.70 11.65
CA LEU A 182 16.85 -32.09 11.81
C LEU A 182 16.67 -32.47 13.28
N ASP A 183 17.44 -31.88 14.21
CA ASP A 183 17.22 -32.09 15.65
C ASP A 183 15.85 -31.57 16.10
N PHE A 184 15.40 -30.42 15.58
CA PHE A 184 14.05 -29.91 15.82
C PHE A 184 12.97 -30.77 15.16
N TYR A 185 13.25 -31.31 13.98
CA TYR A 185 12.38 -32.29 13.34
C TYR A 185 12.24 -33.55 14.22
N ASP A 186 13.34 -34.14 14.69
CA ASP A 186 13.33 -35.36 15.50
C ASP A 186 12.56 -35.14 16.80
N GLN A 187 12.70 -33.97 17.44
CA GLN A 187 11.92 -33.56 18.61
C GLN A 187 10.41 -33.54 18.32
N GLY A 188 9.97 -32.79 17.30
CA GLY A 188 8.55 -32.70 16.94
C GLY A 188 7.97 -34.04 16.45
N ALA A 189 8.77 -34.82 15.73
CA ALA A 189 8.36 -36.13 15.22
C ALA A 189 8.13 -37.14 16.35
N SER A 190 8.92 -37.07 17.43
CA SER A 190 8.74 -37.93 18.62
C SER A 190 7.41 -37.67 19.36
N GLU A 191 6.87 -36.45 19.27
CA GLU A 191 5.64 -36.06 19.94
C GLU A 191 4.38 -36.28 19.09
N GLY A 192 4.47 -36.07 17.78
CA GLY A 192 3.29 -36.02 16.91
C GLY A 192 3.51 -36.49 15.47
N GLY A 193 4.58 -37.23 15.22
CA GLY A 193 4.90 -37.83 13.92
C GLY A 193 5.46 -36.85 12.89
N PHE A 194 5.67 -37.36 11.68
CA PHE A 194 6.37 -36.68 10.57
C PHE A 194 5.96 -35.21 10.36
N GLU A 195 4.66 -34.91 10.27
CA GLU A 195 4.20 -33.55 9.99
C GLU A 195 4.47 -32.58 11.14
N LEU A 196 4.37 -33.04 12.40
CA LEU A 196 4.72 -32.20 13.54
C LEU A 196 6.23 -31.93 13.56
N GLY A 197 7.05 -32.93 13.23
CA GLY A 197 8.50 -32.74 13.04
C GLY A 197 8.81 -31.67 11.99
N ILE A 198 8.20 -31.75 10.80
CA ILE A 198 8.39 -30.74 9.74
C ILE A 198 7.96 -29.35 10.22
N ARG A 199 6.82 -29.27 10.93
CA ARG A 199 6.34 -28.01 11.50
C ARG A 199 7.35 -27.41 12.48
N THR A 200 7.87 -28.20 13.42
CA THR A 200 8.85 -27.73 14.42
C THR A 200 10.15 -27.27 13.76
N ALA A 201 10.64 -27.97 12.74
CA ALA A 201 11.80 -27.53 11.97
C ALA A 201 11.55 -26.22 11.21
N ILE A 202 10.35 -26.02 10.65
CA ILE A 202 9.97 -24.75 10.01
C ILE A 202 9.87 -23.63 11.05
N GLU A 203 9.29 -23.88 12.23
CA GLU A 203 9.25 -22.90 13.32
C GLU A 203 10.66 -22.47 13.72
N ALA A 204 11.59 -23.42 13.90
CA ALA A 204 13.01 -23.14 14.16
C ALA A 204 13.67 -22.31 13.05
N MET A 205 13.38 -22.64 11.78
CA MET A 205 13.87 -21.91 10.62
C MET A 205 13.37 -20.45 10.60
N LEU A 206 12.10 -20.21 10.92
CA LEU A 206 11.47 -18.88 10.90
C LEU A 206 11.91 -17.97 12.06
N VAL A 207 12.45 -18.53 13.14
CA VAL A 207 13.02 -17.76 14.26
C VAL A 207 14.55 -17.65 14.20
N SER A 208 15.18 -18.30 13.22
CA SER A 208 16.63 -18.25 13.02
C SER A 208 17.10 -16.85 12.64
N PRO A 209 18.24 -16.36 13.18
CA PRO A 209 18.87 -15.13 12.72
C PRO A 209 19.13 -15.11 11.21
N TYR A 210 19.46 -16.27 10.62
CA TYR A 210 19.67 -16.40 9.17
C TYR A 210 18.40 -16.18 8.35
N PHE A 211 17.21 -16.32 8.94
CA PHE A 211 15.94 -15.96 8.29
C PHE A 211 15.58 -14.50 8.55
N LEU A 212 15.59 -14.09 9.82
CA LEU A 212 15.13 -12.77 10.29
C LEU A 212 16.00 -11.62 9.78
N PHE A 213 17.31 -11.85 9.62
CA PHE A 213 18.26 -10.85 9.16
C PHE A 213 18.92 -11.29 7.85
N ARG A 214 19.30 -10.30 7.04
CA ARG A 214 20.21 -10.49 5.91
C ARG A 214 21.61 -10.14 6.40
N ILE A 215 22.30 -11.15 6.89
CA ILE A 215 23.67 -11.03 7.39
C ILE A 215 24.60 -11.32 6.22
N GLU A 216 25.45 -10.36 5.90
CA GLU A 216 26.40 -10.49 4.81
C GLU A 216 27.76 -10.84 5.38
N SER A 217 28.42 -11.80 4.73
CA SER A 217 29.68 -12.36 5.19
C SER A 217 30.83 -11.40 4.95
N GLU A 218 31.68 -11.26 5.97
CA GLU A 218 32.96 -10.56 5.83
C GLU A 218 34.05 -11.57 5.46
N PRO A 219 34.92 -11.27 4.46
CA PRO A 219 36.04 -12.12 4.13
C PRO A 219 36.95 -12.36 5.34
N HIS A 220 37.49 -13.58 5.46
CA HIS A 220 38.43 -13.89 6.53
C HIS A 220 39.71 -13.04 6.42
N GLY A 221 40.07 -12.39 7.54
CA GLY A 221 41.31 -11.62 7.64
C GLY A 221 41.21 -10.16 7.18
N ILE A 222 40.01 -9.66 6.90
CA ILE A 222 39.80 -8.24 6.59
C ILE A 222 39.95 -7.37 7.84
N GLU A 223 40.62 -6.22 7.72
CA GLU A 223 40.75 -5.29 8.83
C GLU A 223 39.52 -4.37 8.94
N ALA A 224 39.20 -3.97 10.17
CA ALA A 224 38.09 -3.05 10.42
C ALA A 224 38.27 -1.74 9.64
N GLY A 225 37.21 -1.32 8.95
CA GLY A 225 37.24 -0.12 8.11
C GLY A 225 37.73 -0.33 6.67
N GLU A 226 38.27 -1.51 6.30
CA GLU A 226 38.60 -1.83 4.91
C GLU A 226 37.35 -2.00 4.05
N ILE A 227 37.46 -1.64 2.77
CA ILE A 227 36.37 -1.77 1.79
C ILE A 227 36.60 -3.02 0.95
N PHE A 228 35.58 -3.87 0.85
CA PHE A 228 35.61 -5.12 0.10
C PHE A 228 34.36 -5.30 -0.77
N PRO A 229 34.45 -6.07 -1.88
CA PRO A 229 33.29 -6.42 -2.67
C PRO A 229 32.38 -7.35 -1.88
N VAL A 230 31.08 -7.11 -1.98
CA VAL A 230 30.04 -7.99 -1.43
C VAL A 230 30.05 -9.28 -2.24
N ASP A 231 30.03 -10.40 -1.54
CA ASP A 231 29.98 -11.73 -2.15
C ASP A 231 28.73 -11.88 -3.05
N ASP A 232 28.83 -12.70 -4.09
CA ASP A 232 27.77 -12.87 -5.08
C ASP A 232 26.46 -13.41 -4.46
N ILE A 233 26.52 -14.25 -3.43
CA ILE A 233 25.34 -14.76 -2.72
C ILE A 233 24.64 -13.62 -1.96
N ASP A 234 25.42 -12.79 -1.28
CA ASP A 234 24.92 -11.61 -0.59
C ASP A 234 24.37 -10.57 -1.57
N LEU A 235 25.02 -10.42 -2.73
CA LEU A 235 24.59 -9.52 -3.81
C LEU A 235 23.27 -9.99 -4.44
N ALA A 236 23.09 -11.30 -4.64
CA ALA A 236 21.80 -11.88 -5.05
C ALA A 236 20.68 -11.57 -4.05
N SER A 237 20.96 -11.71 -2.76
CA SER A 237 20.03 -11.38 -1.69
C SER A 237 19.70 -9.87 -1.66
N ARG A 238 20.71 -9.00 -1.76
CA ARG A 238 20.50 -7.54 -1.88
C ARG A 238 19.61 -7.20 -3.07
N LEU A 239 19.93 -7.74 -4.25
CA LEU A 239 19.21 -7.47 -5.49
C LEU A 239 17.75 -7.96 -5.43
N SER A 240 17.52 -9.18 -4.92
CA SER A 240 16.18 -9.76 -4.84
C SER A 240 15.26 -8.97 -3.92
N PHE A 241 15.75 -8.53 -2.76
CA PHE A 241 14.92 -7.75 -1.85
C PHE A 241 14.78 -6.30 -2.27
N PHE A 242 15.76 -5.74 -2.98
CA PHE A 242 15.61 -4.43 -3.58
C PHE A 242 14.48 -4.42 -4.62
N ILE A 243 14.45 -5.38 -5.56
CA ILE A 243 13.52 -5.34 -6.69
C ILE A 243 12.20 -6.07 -6.41
N TRP A 244 12.25 -7.23 -5.75
CA TRP A 244 11.09 -8.10 -5.53
C TRP A 244 10.58 -8.11 -4.08
N GLY A 245 11.35 -7.58 -3.13
CA GLY A 245 10.97 -7.61 -1.70
C GLY A 245 10.88 -9.02 -1.12
N VAL A 246 11.41 -10.02 -1.83
CA VAL A 246 11.44 -11.44 -1.44
C VAL A 246 12.80 -12.06 -1.80
N GLY A 247 13.02 -13.31 -1.38
CA GLY A 247 14.25 -14.04 -1.67
C GLY A 247 14.55 -14.25 -3.16
N PRO A 248 15.81 -14.50 -3.53
CA PRO A 248 16.24 -14.72 -4.90
C PRO A 248 15.56 -15.95 -5.51
N ASP A 249 15.34 -15.95 -6.83
CA ASP A 249 14.91 -17.15 -7.53
C ASP A 249 16.08 -18.11 -7.77
N ALA A 250 15.77 -19.34 -8.19
CA ALA A 250 16.79 -20.36 -8.43
C ALA A 250 17.83 -19.94 -9.48
N ARG A 251 17.42 -19.13 -10.47
CA ARG A 251 18.34 -18.60 -11.49
C ARG A 251 19.33 -17.61 -10.87
N LEU A 252 18.85 -16.67 -10.07
CA LEU A 252 19.70 -15.67 -9.43
C LEU A 252 20.66 -16.32 -8.42
N LEU A 253 20.20 -17.32 -7.66
CA LEU A 253 21.07 -18.12 -6.79
C LEU A 253 22.12 -18.89 -7.60
N SER A 254 21.74 -19.59 -8.68
CA SER A 254 22.69 -20.31 -9.52
C SER A 254 23.75 -19.39 -10.11
N ALA A 255 23.36 -18.19 -10.56
CA ALA A 255 24.30 -17.21 -11.09
C ALA A 255 25.27 -16.69 -10.01
N ALA A 256 24.79 -16.55 -8.78
CA ALA A 256 25.62 -16.17 -7.65
C ALA A 256 26.65 -17.26 -7.29
N HIS A 257 26.24 -18.54 -7.31
CA HIS A 257 27.16 -19.68 -7.12
C HIS A 257 28.21 -19.83 -8.23
N GLU A 258 27.93 -19.27 -9.41
CA GLU A 258 28.85 -19.24 -10.55
C GLU A 258 29.74 -17.98 -10.58
N ASP A 259 29.70 -17.13 -9.53
CA ASP A 259 30.43 -15.85 -9.43
C ASP A 259 30.14 -14.86 -10.59
N ARG A 260 28.93 -14.92 -11.15
CA ARG A 260 28.56 -14.14 -12.34
C ARG A 260 28.00 -12.76 -12.02
N LEU A 261 27.49 -12.53 -10.82
CA LEU A 261 26.91 -11.25 -10.41
C LEU A 261 27.98 -10.18 -10.13
N SER A 262 29.23 -10.61 -9.93
CA SER A 262 30.39 -9.70 -9.90
C SER A 262 30.68 -9.01 -11.24
N ASP A 263 30.28 -9.62 -12.37
CA ASP A 263 30.36 -9.01 -13.71
C ASP A 263 29.28 -7.92 -13.89
N PRO A 264 29.66 -6.65 -14.07
CA PRO A 264 28.70 -5.54 -14.23
C PRO A 264 27.70 -5.75 -15.37
N ASP A 265 28.13 -6.30 -16.51
CA ASP A 265 27.26 -6.47 -17.68
C ASP A 265 26.21 -7.54 -17.41
N PHE A 266 26.60 -8.63 -16.74
CA PHE A 266 25.67 -9.67 -16.33
C PHE A 266 24.70 -9.14 -15.26
N LEU A 267 25.20 -8.43 -14.25
CA LEU A 267 24.39 -7.86 -13.17
C LEU A 267 23.34 -6.87 -13.69
N GLU A 268 23.69 -6.04 -14.67
CA GLU A 268 22.74 -5.17 -15.37
C GLU A 268 21.67 -5.99 -16.10
N SER A 269 22.07 -6.98 -16.89
CA SER A 269 21.12 -7.82 -17.62
C SER A 269 20.15 -8.57 -16.70
N GLU A 270 20.62 -9.04 -15.56
CA GLU A 270 19.83 -9.75 -14.57
C GLU A 270 18.89 -8.79 -13.83
N THR A 271 19.33 -7.56 -13.54
CA THR A 271 18.50 -6.48 -13.01
C THR A 271 17.31 -6.17 -13.93
N LEU A 272 17.57 -6.02 -15.24
CA LEU A 272 16.52 -5.74 -16.24
C LEU A 272 15.52 -6.90 -16.37
N ARG A 273 16.01 -8.15 -16.32
CA ARG A 273 15.13 -9.33 -16.25
C ARG A 273 14.22 -9.26 -15.03
N MET A 274 14.77 -8.92 -13.86
CA MET A 274 14.01 -8.87 -12.62
C MET A 274 12.96 -7.75 -12.62
N LEU A 275 13.23 -6.62 -13.25
CA LEU A 275 12.23 -5.55 -13.46
C LEU A 275 11.10 -5.99 -14.40
N SER A 276 11.37 -6.93 -15.31
CA SER A 276 10.38 -7.52 -16.21
C SER A 276 9.55 -8.64 -15.57
N ASP A 277 9.84 -9.04 -14.33
CA ASP A 277 9.08 -10.04 -13.57
C ASP A 277 7.93 -9.37 -12.77
N PRO A 278 6.72 -9.95 -12.69
CA PRO A 278 5.60 -9.38 -11.94
C PRO A 278 5.91 -9.06 -10.47
N ARG A 279 6.87 -9.75 -9.85
CA ARG A 279 7.33 -9.45 -8.48
C ARG A 279 7.94 -8.06 -8.34
N SER A 280 8.31 -7.39 -9.44
CA SER A 280 8.77 -5.99 -9.44
C SER A 280 7.71 -5.00 -8.95
N GLU A 281 6.43 -5.40 -8.88
CA GLU A 281 5.35 -4.62 -8.24
C GLU A 281 5.69 -4.30 -6.76
N SER A 282 6.62 -5.02 -6.14
CA SER A 282 7.15 -4.65 -4.82
C SER A 282 7.72 -3.22 -4.79
N LEU A 283 8.26 -2.70 -5.90
CA LEU A 283 8.77 -1.33 -5.97
C LEU A 283 7.64 -0.30 -5.84
N SER A 284 6.41 -0.61 -6.29
CA SER A 284 5.28 0.31 -6.07
C SER A 284 4.68 0.14 -4.68
N THR A 285 4.41 -1.11 -4.28
CA THR A 285 3.70 -1.45 -3.02
C THR A 285 4.57 -1.29 -1.77
N ARG A 286 5.90 -1.18 -1.91
CA ARG A 286 6.83 -0.99 -0.78
C ARG A 286 7.62 0.31 -0.92
N PHE A 287 8.42 0.44 -1.99
CA PHE A 287 9.28 1.62 -2.14
C PHE A 287 8.47 2.89 -2.38
N ALA A 288 7.64 2.95 -3.42
CA ALA A 288 6.83 4.14 -3.69
C ALA A 288 5.83 4.41 -2.57
N HIS A 289 5.26 3.37 -1.97
CA HIS A 289 4.43 3.49 -0.77
C HIS A 289 5.13 4.27 0.35
N LEU A 290 6.36 3.88 0.71
CA LEU A 290 7.15 4.56 1.75
C LEU A 290 7.61 5.96 1.32
N TRP A 291 8.14 6.09 0.10
CA TRP A 291 8.66 7.35 -0.42
C TRP A 291 7.56 8.41 -0.49
N LEU A 292 6.41 8.07 -1.07
CA LEU A 292 5.26 8.98 -1.25
C LEU A 292 4.40 9.13 0.00
N ARG A 293 4.74 8.38 1.06
CA ARG A 293 4.06 8.33 2.36
C ARG A 293 2.62 7.87 2.30
N LEU A 294 2.30 6.92 1.44
CA LEU A 294 0.92 6.46 1.22
C LEU A 294 0.28 5.86 2.49
N GLN A 295 1.08 5.43 3.47
CA GLN A 295 0.59 5.02 4.80
C GLN A 295 -0.08 6.16 5.57
N ASP A 296 0.28 7.43 5.30
CA ASP A 296 -0.29 8.59 5.99
C ASP A 296 -1.75 8.84 5.59
N LEU A 297 -2.19 8.27 4.46
CA LEU A 297 -3.59 8.33 4.04
C LEU A 297 -4.55 7.70 5.07
N GLU A 298 -4.10 6.69 5.82
CA GLU A 298 -4.89 6.05 6.88
C GLU A 298 -5.05 6.94 8.12
N GLN A 299 -4.22 7.97 8.26
CA GLN A 299 -4.25 8.91 9.39
C GLN A 299 -5.26 10.03 9.19
N VAL A 300 -5.73 10.26 7.97
CA VAL A 300 -6.70 11.30 7.65
C VAL A 300 -8.09 10.68 7.58
N GLN A 301 -8.99 11.14 8.46
CA GLN A 301 -10.40 10.79 8.44
C GLN A 301 -11.21 12.05 8.08
N PRO A 302 -11.57 12.24 6.80
CA PRO A 302 -12.48 13.30 6.39
C PRO A 302 -13.75 13.29 7.23
N ASP A 303 -14.17 14.47 7.65
CA ASP A 303 -15.34 14.64 8.49
C ASP A 303 -16.58 14.14 7.76
N ALA A 304 -17.28 13.17 8.34
CA ALA A 304 -18.39 12.49 7.69
C ALA A 304 -19.62 13.37 7.46
N PHE A 305 -19.74 14.52 8.15
CA PHE A 305 -20.79 15.50 7.88
C PHE A 305 -20.50 16.28 6.60
N TRP A 306 -19.24 16.67 6.36
CA TRP A 306 -18.83 17.42 5.16
C TRP A 306 -18.51 16.53 3.96
N PHE A 307 -17.97 15.34 4.19
CA PHE A 307 -17.49 14.40 3.17
C PHE A 307 -18.12 13.01 3.35
N PRO A 308 -19.45 12.89 3.34
CA PRO A 308 -20.14 11.64 3.66
C PRO A 308 -19.89 10.52 2.64
N ASN A 309 -19.34 10.77 1.46
CA ASN A 309 -19.05 9.70 0.51
C ASN A 309 -17.60 9.18 0.60
N TYR A 310 -16.81 9.69 1.55
CA TYR A 310 -15.47 9.16 1.80
C TYR A 310 -15.54 7.88 2.64
N SER A 311 -15.04 6.78 2.10
CA SER A 311 -15.03 5.46 2.75
C SER A 311 -13.61 4.88 2.78
N LYS A 312 -13.41 3.86 3.60
CA LYS A 312 -12.14 3.12 3.64
C LYS A 312 -11.81 2.51 2.27
N GLN A 313 -12.81 1.96 1.57
CA GLN A 313 -12.63 1.37 0.24
C GLN A 313 -12.20 2.44 -0.79
N LEU A 314 -12.75 3.66 -0.71
CA LEU A 314 -12.31 4.75 -1.57
C LEU A 314 -10.85 5.14 -1.29
N SER A 315 -10.45 5.18 -0.01
CA SER A 315 -9.06 5.41 0.38
C SER A 315 -8.11 4.32 -0.12
N GLU A 316 -8.50 3.05 0.00
CA GLU A 316 -7.76 1.91 -0.55
C GLU A 316 -7.64 1.98 -2.08
N ASP A 317 -8.71 2.38 -2.77
CA ASP A 317 -8.71 2.57 -4.23
C ASP A 317 -7.77 3.72 -4.66
N MET A 318 -7.73 4.83 -3.91
CA MET A 318 -6.79 5.94 -4.13
C MET A 318 -5.33 5.52 -3.92
N ARG A 319 -5.05 4.69 -2.91
CA ARG A 319 -3.73 4.11 -2.71
C ARG A 319 -3.37 3.22 -3.90
N ARG A 320 -4.27 2.33 -4.30
CA ARG A 320 -4.06 1.38 -5.39
C ARG A 320 -3.84 2.08 -6.74
N GLU A 321 -4.56 3.18 -7.02
CA GLU A 321 -4.30 4.07 -8.17
C GLU A 321 -2.82 4.46 -8.25
N THR A 322 -2.27 4.91 -7.13
CA THR A 322 -0.89 5.41 -7.06
C THR A 322 0.14 4.30 -7.21
N GLU A 323 -0.12 3.14 -6.59
CA GLU A 323 0.71 1.95 -6.72
C GLU A 323 0.71 1.41 -8.16
N LEU A 324 -0.44 1.33 -8.81
CA LEU A 324 -0.55 0.90 -10.21
C LEU A 324 0.12 1.86 -11.16
N PHE A 325 -0.04 3.16 -10.92
CA PHE A 325 0.64 4.20 -11.69
C PHE A 325 2.16 4.07 -11.61
N PHE A 326 2.72 3.98 -10.40
CA PHE A 326 4.17 3.81 -10.25
C PHE A 326 4.65 2.46 -10.82
N ASN A 327 3.90 1.38 -10.62
CA ASN A 327 4.21 0.08 -11.20
C ASN A 327 4.26 0.17 -12.73
N ASN A 328 3.32 0.87 -13.37
CA ASN A 328 3.34 1.11 -14.80
C ASN A 328 4.60 1.85 -15.24
N LEU A 329 5.07 2.86 -14.49
CA LEU A 329 6.32 3.55 -14.81
C LEU A 329 7.53 2.62 -14.79
N VAL A 330 7.58 1.70 -13.83
CA VAL A 330 8.65 0.70 -13.73
C VAL A 330 8.55 -0.35 -14.83
N ARG A 331 7.36 -0.93 -15.03
CA ARG A 331 7.09 -2.04 -15.96
C ARG A 331 7.27 -1.66 -17.42
N GLU A 332 6.84 -0.47 -17.78
CA GLU A 332 6.95 0.07 -19.15
C GLU A 332 8.22 0.92 -19.34
N ASP A 333 9.12 0.87 -18.35
CA ASP A 333 10.38 1.63 -18.28
C ASP A 333 10.23 3.09 -18.72
N ARG A 334 9.26 3.78 -18.12
CA ARG A 334 8.88 5.15 -18.45
C ARG A 334 9.85 6.14 -17.82
N SER A 335 9.74 7.40 -18.23
CA SER A 335 10.49 8.49 -17.60
C SER A 335 9.98 8.73 -16.18
N LEU A 336 10.87 9.00 -15.23
CA LEU A 336 10.53 9.49 -13.89
C LEU A 336 9.72 10.80 -13.97
N LEU A 337 9.94 11.62 -14.99
CA LEU A 337 9.24 12.89 -15.17
C LEU A 337 7.74 12.70 -15.43
N GLU A 338 7.34 11.53 -15.91
CA GLU A 338 5.95 11.15 -16.11
C GLU A 338 5.16 11.13 -14.79
N LEU A 339 5.83 11.04 -13.62
CA LEU A 339 5.21 11.30 -12.32
C LEU A 339 4.48 12.65 -12.26
N LEU A 340 4.94 13.65 -13.00
CA LEU A 340 4.33 14.97 -13.05
C LEU A 340 3.63 15.26 -14.38
N GLU A 341 4.03 14.62 -15.48
CA GLU A 341 3.51 14.91 -16.83
C GLU A 341 2.33 14.04 -17.25
N ALA A 342 2.12 12.87 -16.63
CA ALA A 342 1.15 11.90 -17.10
C ALA A 342 -0.27 12.49 -17.26
N ASP A 343 -0.86 12.24 -18.41
CA ASP A 343 -2.23 12.62 -18.78
C ASP A 343 -3.23 11.46 -18.59
N TYR A 344 -2.85 10.45 -17.81
CA TYR A 344 -3.64 9.27 -17.51
C TYR A 344 -3.48 8.83 -16.06
N THR A 345 -4.39 7.97 -15.61
CA THR A 345 -4.34 7.29 -14.31
C THR A 345 -4.96 5.89 -14.40
N PHE A 346 -5.03 5.19 -13.26
CA PHE A 346 -5.67 3.89 -13.10
C PHE A 346 -6.85 4.01 -12.13
N VAL A 347 -8.06 3.70 -12.60
CA VAL A 347 -9.27 3.79 -11.78
C VAL A 347 -10.15 2.55 -11.96
N ASN A 348 -10.82 2.15 -10.89
CA ASN A 348 -12.01 1.29 -10.95
C ASN A 348 -13.28 2.16 -10.97
N GLU A 349 -14.47 1.56 -10.97
CA GLU A 349 -15.76 2.28 -11.00
C GLU A 349 -15.89 3.28 -9.85
N ARG A 350 -15.57 2.88 -8.62
CA ARG A 350 -15.71 3.74 -7.43
C ARG A 350 -14.86 5.00 -7.52
N LEU A 351 -13.59 4.85 -7.89
CA LEU A 351 -12.67 5.97 -8.00
C LEU A 351 -13.01 6.84 -9.21
N ALA A 352 -13.43 6.23 -10.32
CA ALA A 352 -13.91 6.94 -11.50
C ALA A 352 -15.13 7.82 -11.16
N ASP A 353 -16.13 7.28 -10.47
CA ASP A 353 -17.31 8.02 -10.02
C ASP A 353 -16.93 9.19 -9.08
N HIS A 354 -16.00 8.94 -8.15
CA HIS A 354 -15.49 9.98 -7.25
C HIS A 354 -14.83 11.13 -8.02
N TYR A 355 -14.10 10.81 -9.08
CA TYR A 355 -13.43 11.79 -9.94
C TYR A 355 -14.33 12.39 -11.03
N GLY A 356 -15.52 11.82 -11.26
CA GLY A 356 -16.43 12.23 -12.33
C GLY A 356 -16.05 11.67 -13.71
N PHE A 357 -15.25 10.62 -13.78
CA PHE A 357 -14.89 9.95 -15.04
C PHE A 357 -16.05 9.06 -15.49
N LYS A 358 -16.33 9.05 -16.79
CA LYS A 358 -17.44 8.27 -17.38
C LYS A 358 -16.90 7.03 -18.08
N GLY A 359 -17.69 5.96 -18.09
CA GLY A 359 -17.41 4.76 -18.90
C GLY A 359 -16.49 3.73 -18.24
N VAL A 360 -16.28 3.82 -16.92
CA VAL A 360 -15.57 2.80 -16.14
C VAL A 360 -16.59 2.06 -15.29
N THR A 361 -16.56 0.73 -15.30
CA THR A 361 -17.49 -0.14 -14.56
C THR A 361 -16.75 -1.35 -14.00
N GLY A 362 -17.10 -1.79 -12.81
CA GLY A 362 -16.47 -2.92 -12.12
C GLY A 362 -15.33 -2.53 -11.18
N GLU A 363 -14.83 -3.54 -10.46
CA GLU A 363 -13.77 -3.39 -9.45
C GLU A 363 -12.36 -3.39 -10.04
N GLU A 364 -12.21 -3.84 -11.29
CA GLU A 364 -10.93 -3.89 -12.00
C GLU A 364 -10.44 -2.48 -12.33
N PHE A 365 -9.15 -2.24 -12.11
CA PHE A 365 -8.52 -0.96 -12.44
C PHE A 365 -8.19 -0.88 -13.93
N LEU A 366 -8.68 0.16 -14.58
CA LEU A 366 -8.42 0.45 -15.98
C LEU A 366 -7.56 1.70 -16.11
N ARG A 367 -6.61 1.65 -17.04
CA ARG A 367 -5.88 2.85 -17.45
C ARG A 367 -6.81 3.76 -18.25
N VAL A 368 -6.99 4.99 -17.80
CA VAL A 368 -7.83 6.00 -18.44
C VAL A 368 -7.10 7.32 -18.58
N ASN A 369 -7.33 8.05 -19.67
CA ASN A 369 -6.82 9.40 -19.83
C ASN A 369 -7.65 10.39 -19.00
N TYR A 370 -7.04 11.45 -18.49
CA TYR A 370 -7.75 12.52 -17.78
C TYR A 370 -8.65 13.30 -18.74
N PRO A 371 -9.99 13.27 -18.56
CA PRO A 371 -10.92 13.80 -19.56
C PRO A 371 -10.97 15.34 -19.60
N GLU A 372 -10.75 16.01 -18.46
CA GLU A 372 -10.94 17.47 -18.32
C GLU A 372 -9.63 18.26 -18.17
N GLY A 373 -8.47 17.60 -18.26
CA GLY A 373 -7.15 18.24 -18.13
C GLY A 373 -6.83 18.86 -16.77
N ASN A 374 -7.76 18.84 -15.81
CA ASN A 374 -7.61 19.43 -14.48
C ASN A 374 -6.68 18.63 -13.54
N ARG A 375 -6.51 17.34 -13.81
CA ARG A 375 -5.56 16.44 -13.13
C ARG A 375 -4.36 16.19 -14.01
N ARG A 376 -3.19 16.03 -13.40
CA ARG A 376 -1.96 15.63 -14.09
C ARG A 376 -1.03 14.88 -13.14
N GLY A 377 -0.60 13.70 -13.57
CA GLY A 377 0.26 12.78 -12.84
C GLY A 377 -0.12 12.62 -11.37
N LEU A 378 0.93 12.41 -10.56
CA LEU A 378 0.84 12.18 -9.12
C LEU A 378 0.18 13.33 -8.35
N LEU A 379 0.31 14.57 -8.82
CA LEU A 379 -0.32 15.74 -8.20
C LEU A 379 -1.85 15.72 -8.31
N GLY A 380 -2.38 14.94 -9.26
CA GLY A 380 -3.81 14.71 -9.45
C GLY A 380 -4.36 13.51 -8.68
N HIS A 381 -3.55 12.74 -7.95
CA HIS A 381 -4.00 11.52 -7.27
C HIS A 381 -4.71 11.82 -5.94
N GLY A 382 -5.77 11.06 -5.65
CA GLY A 382 -6.57 11.24 -4.43
C GLY A 382 -5.78 10.93 -3.16
N SER A 383 -4.87 9.96 -3.21
CA SER A 383 -4.00 9.57 -2.09
C SER A 383 -3.17 10.75 -1.59
N VAL A 384 -2.56 11.50 -2.52
CA VAL A 384 -1.74 12.69 -2.23
C VAL A 384 -2.62 13.83 -1.72
N LEU A 385 -3.75 14.09 -2.38
CA LEU A 385 -4.62 15.21 -2.04
C LEU A 385 -5.32 15.04 -0.69
N ALA A 386 -5.68 13.81 -0.33
CA ALA A 386 -6.32 13.47 0.93
C ALA A 386 -5.34 13.43 2.10
N GLN A 387 -4.19 12.75 1.96
CA GLN A 387 -3.18 12.68 3.05
C GLN A 387 -2.59 14.05 3.42
N THR A 388 -2.69 15.03 2.52
CA THR A 388 -2.21 16.41 2.72
C THR A 388 -3.33 17.37 3.11
N SER A 389 -4.48 16.86 3.55
CA SER A 389 -5.62 17.64 4.03
C SER A 389 -5.89 17.41 5.53
N LEU A 390 -6.70 18.27 6.14
CA LEU A 390 -7.26 18.03 7.47
C LEU A 390 -8.66 17.43 7.32
N ALA A 391 -9.20 16.86 8.40
CA ALA A 391 -10.52 16.21 8.38
C ALA A 391 -11.64 17.10 7.81
N ASN A 392 -11.65 18.38 8.16
CA ASN A 392 -12.74 19.30 7.81
C ASN A 392 -12.40 20.34 6.73
N ARG A 393 -11.15 20.43 6.28
CA ARG A 393 -10.72 21.42 5.28
C ARG A 393 -9.43 21.02 4.56
N THR A 394 -9.21 21.62 3.39
CA THR A 394 -7.94 21.49 2.68
C THR A 394 -6.82 22.20 3.45
N SER A 395 -5.57 21.86 3.14
CA SER A 395 -4.41 22.56 3.68
C SER A 395 -3.38 22.81 2.58
N PRO A 396 -3.40 24.00 1.94
CA PRO A 396 -2.37 24.38 0.98
C PRO A 396 -0.96 24.31 1.58
N VAL A 397 -0.82 24.60 2.88
CA VAL A 397 0.47 24.49 3.58
C VAL A 397 0.98 23.04 3.60
N LEU A 398 0.14 22.07 3.96
CA LEU A 398 0.53 20.66 3.99
C LEU A 398 0.76 20.10 2.58
N ARG A 399 -0.04 20.52 1.60
CA ARG A 399 0.15 20.18 0.18
C ARG A 399 1.50 20.67 -0.36
N GLY A 400 1.80 21.95 -0.14
CA GLY A 400 3.06 22.56 -0.54
C GLY A 400 4.26 21.93 0.17
N LYS A 401 4.14 21.71 1.49
CA LYS A 401 5.15 21.00 2.30
C LYS A 401 5.41 19.61 1.74
N TRP A 402 4.38 18.83 1.44
CA TRP A 402 4.53 17.48 0.89
C TRP A 402 5.30 17.51 -0.43
N VAL A 403 4.95 18.39 -1.37
CA VAL A 403 5.72 18.51 -2.63
C VAL A 403 7.18 18.86 -2.38
N MET A 404 7.45 19.84 -1.50
CA MET A 404 8.81 20.27 -1.18
C MET A 404 9.64 19.18 -0.49
N GLU A 405 9.06 18.49 0.48
CA GLU A 405 9.74 17.48 1.30
C GLU A 405 9.84 16.13 0.58
N VAL A 406 8.74 15.64 0.04
CA VAL A 406 8.62 14.29 -0.53
C VAL A 406 9.12 14.23 -1.96
N LEU A 407 8.83 15.24 -2.80
CA LEU A 407 9.28 15.24 -4.19
C LEU A 407 10.62 15.95 -4.36
N LEU A 408 10.82 17.11 -3.75
CA LEU A 408 12.00 17.96 -4.02
C LEU A 408 13.16 17.80 -3.04
N GLY A 409 12.97 17.10 -1.91
CA GLY A 409 14.02 16.89 -0.90
C GLY A 409 14.43 18.16 -0.15
N VAL A 410 13.56 19.17 -0.09
CA VAL A 410 13.81 20.48 0.55
C VAL A 410 12.72 20.80 1.57
N PRO A 411 12.65 20.07 2.70
CA PRO A 411 11.61 20.29 3.71
C PRO A 411 11.62 21.76 4.19
N PRO A 412 10.45 22.40 4.33
CA PRO A 412 10.38 23.73 4.94
C PRO A 412 10.80 23.67 6.42
N PRO A 413 11.32 24.77 6.98
CA PRO A 413 11.65 24.82 8.40
C PRO A 413 10.40 24.63 9.28
N PRO A 414 10.55 24.14 10.52
CA PRO A 414 9.43 24.03 11.44
C PRO A 414 8.79 25.42 11.70
N PRO A 415 7.48 25.48 11.99
CA PRO A 415 6.81 26.74 12.29
C PRO A 415 7.43 27.39 13.55
N PRO A 416 7.49 28.73 13.63
CA PRO A 416 7.96 29.42 14.82
C PRO A 416 7.11 29.08 16.05
N PRO A 417 7.70 29.00 17.26
CA PRO A 417 6.93 28.75 18.48
C PRO A 417 5.87 29.84 18.74
N GLY A 418 4.69 29.43 19.21
CA GLY A 418 3.64 30.35 19.68
C GLY A 418 2.86 31.06 18.58
N ILE A 419 2.94 30.60 17.33
CA ILE A 419 2.06 31.08 16.26
C ILE A 419 0.68 30.42 16.42
N PRO A 420 -0.41 31.20 16.44
CA PRO A 420 -1.76 30.66 16.57
C PRO A 420 -2.15 29.84 15.34
N ASP A 421 -2.94 28.79 15.55
CA ASP A 421 -3.42 27.94 14.46
C ASP A 421 -4.30 28.72 13.47
N LEU A 422 -4.46 28.21 12.24
CA LEU A 422 -5.31 28.87 11.26
C LEU A 422 -6.76 29.00 11.77
N GLU A 423 -7.23 28.05 12.58
CA GLU A 423 -8.49 28.03 13.34
C GLU A 423 -8.74 29.31 14.13
N GLU A 424 -7.69 29.94 14.64
CA GLU A 424 -7.76 31.17 15.43
C GLU A 424 -7.82 32.42 14.56
N THR A 425 -7.55 32.30 13.25
CA THR A 425 -7.77 33.41 12.29
C THR A 425 -9.26 33.56 11.99
N SER A 426 -9.73 34.82 11.86
CA SER A 426 -11.12 35.10 11.51
C SER A 426 -11.55 34.27 10.30
N ASN A 427 -12.60 33.47 10.49
CA ASN A 427 -13.21 32.69 9.43
C ASN A 427 -14.27 33.49 8.65
N THR A 428 -14.51 34.75 9.03
CA THR A 428 -15.53 35.61 8.44
C THR A 428 -15.02 37.00 8.10
N ASP A 429 -15.63 37.58 7.08
CA ASP A 429 -15.52 38.96 6.66
C ASP A 429 -16.94 39.52 6.53
N GLY A 430 -17.44 40.12 7.61
CA GLY A 430 -18.85 40.45 7.77
C GLY A 430 -19.74 39.20 7.84
N ALA A 431 -20.72 39.09 6.93
CA ALA A 431 -21.60 37.92 6.82
C ALA A 431 -21.01 36.80 5.94
N ARG A 432 -19.85 37.03 5.32
CA ARG A 432 -19.22 36.09 4.38
C ARG A 432 -18.25 35.19 5.11
N VAL A 433 -18.37 33.89 4.90
CA VAL A 433 -17.38 32.91 5.35
C VAL A 433 -16.23 32.88 4.35
N LEU A 434 -15.01 33.07 4.84
CA LEU A 434 -13.80 33.08 4.02
C LEU A 434 -13.46 31.69 3.49
N THR A 435 -12.83 31.64 2.33
CA THR A 435 -12.15 30.45 1.82
C THR A 435 -10.84 30.19 2.58
N THR A 436 -10.32 28.97 2.52
CA THR A 436 -9.04 28.59 3.11
C THR A 436 -7.89 29.45 2.54
N SER A 437 -7.89 29.68 1.23
CA SER A 437 -6.93 30.60 0.56
C SER A 437 -7.00 32.03 1.12
N GLU A 438 -8.20 32.58 1.33
CA GLU A 438 -8.35 33.93 1.89
C GLU A 438 -7.90 34.02 3.35
N ARG A 439 -8.26 33.03 4.19
CA ARG A 439 -7.82 32.95 5.59
C ARG A 439 -6.30 32.89 5.69
N MET A 440 -5.69 32.11 4.82
CA MET A 440 -4.24 31.97 4.74
C MET A 440 -3.55 33.27 4.31
N ARG A 441 -4.18 34.03 3.40
CA ARG A 441 -3.70 35.37 3.01
C ARG A 441 -3.74 36.35 4.19
N VAL A 442 -4.77 36.28 5.03
CA VAL A 442 -4.84 37.05 6.29
C VAL A 442 -3.74 36.61 7.25
N HIS A 443 -3.56 35.30 7.45
CA HIS A 443 -2.52 34.74 8.33
C HIS A 443 -1.11 35.20 7.93
N ARG A 444 -0.82 35.25 6.63
CA ARG A 444 0.47 35.68 6.07
C ARG A 444 0.72 37.18 6.04
N SER A 445 -0.24 38.00 6.47
CA SER A 445 0.00 39.43 6.63
C SER A 445 1.14 39.72 7.62
N ASN A 446 1.45 38.76 8.50
CA ASN A 446 2.64 38.78 9.34
C ASN A 446 3.92 38.50 8.51
N PRO A 447 4.88 39.46 8.44
CA PRO A 447 6.12 39.29 7.68
C PRO A 447 6.95 38.06 8.07
N THR A 448 6.91 37.64 9.34
CA THR A 448 7.62 36.45 9.83
C THR A 448 7.09 35.20 9.15
N CYS A 449 5.76 35.04 9.07
CA CYS A 449 5.12 33.90 8.41
C CYS A 449 5.35 33.95 6.89
N ALA A 450 5.23 35.14 6.28
CA ALA A 450 5.38 35.30 4.84
C ALA A 450 6.72 34.78 4.30
N SER A 451 7.81 34.90 5.07
CA SER A 451 9.16 34.48 4.66
C SER A 451 9.24 33.04 4.12
N CYS A 452 8.60 32.07 4.82
CA CYS A 452 8.58 30.67 4.42
C CYS A 452 7.38 30.35 3.53
N HIS A 453 6.22 30.94 3.85
CA HIS A 453 4.97 30.72 3.13
C HIS A 453 5.00 31.22 1.68
N ASN A 454 5.86 32.20 1.35
CA ASN A 454 6.09 32.61 -0.04
C ASN A 454 6.61 31.48 -0.93
N LEU A 455 7.28 30.47 -0.36
CA LEU A 455 7.78 29.31 -1.09
C LEU A 455 6.79 28.13 -1.07
N ILE A 456 6.11 27.92 0.05
CA ILE A 456 5.23 26.76 0.28
C ILE A 456 3.88 26.93 -0.41
N ASP A 457 3.28 28.10 -0.25
CA ASP A 457 1.87 28.28 -0.50
C ASP A 457 1.48 28.31 -1.97
N PRO A 458 2.26 28.95 -2.88
CA PRO A 458 1.95 28.90 -4.30
C PRO A 458 1.79 27.45 -4.80
N ILE A 459 2.64 26.54 -4.30
CA ILE A 459 2.58 25.10 -4.62
C ILE A 459 1.27 24.49 -4.12
N GLY A 460 0.94 24.72 -2.85
CA GLY A 460 -0.28 24.19 -2.25
C GLY A 460 -1.57 24.74 -2.85
N LEU A 461 -1.59 26.05 -3.14
CA LEU A 461 -2.74 26.76 -3.70
C LEU A 461 -3.04 26.28 -5.12
N ALA A 462 -2.03 25.99 -5.93
CA ALA A 462 -2.22 25.39 -7.25
C ALA A 462 -2.96 24.04 -7.22
N LEU A 463 -2.96 23.37 -6.06
CA LEU A 463 -3.70 22.13 -5.82
C LEU A 463 -5.05 22.35 -5.13
N ASP A 464 -5.40 23.57 -4.70
CA ASP A 464 -6.56 23.82 -3.84
C ASP A 464 -7.92 23.76 -4.57
N HIS A 465 -7.90 23.62 -5.90
CA HIS A 465 -9.05 23.20 -6.68
C HIS A 465 -9.50 21.75 -6.39
N PHE A 466 -8.72 20.97 -5.65
CA PHE A 466 -9.16 19.70 -5.11
C PHE A 466 -9.60 19.85 -3.66
N ASP A 467 -10.74 19.30 -3.29
CA ASP A 467 -11.23 19.29 -1.91
C ASP A 467 -10.43 18.32 -1.01
N VAL A 468 -10.89 18.12 0.23
CA VAL A 468 -10.26 17.23 1.22
C VAL A 468 -10.14 15.79 0.72
N THR A 469 -11.08 15.35 -0.09
CA THR A 469 -11.14 13.98 -0.64
C THR A 469 -10.48 13.88 -2.01
N GLY A 470 -9.83 14.94 -2.48
CA GLY A 470 -9.22 15.00 -3.80
C GLY A 470 -10.20 15.17 -4.95
N LYS A 471 -11.47 15.55 -4.70
CA LYS A 471 -12.47 15.83 -5.74
C LYS A 471 -12.34 17.26 -6.25
N TRP A 472 -12.54 17.47 -7.55
CA TRP A 472 -12.45 18.80 -8.14
C TRP A 472 -13.59 19.73 -7.65
N ARG A 473 -13.26 20.99 -7.38
CA ARG A 473 -14.17 22.05 -6.93
C ARG A 473 -13.77 23.42 -7.48
N THR A 474 -14.77 24.28 -7.66
CA THR A 474 -14.57 25.70 -8.01
C THR A 474 -14.97 26.67 -6.89
N ARG A 475 -15.59 26.13 -5.82
CA ARG A 475 -16.09 26.92 -4.71
C ARG A 475 -15.80 26.27 -3.35
N GLU A 476 -15.68 27.12 -2.34
CA GLU A 476 -15.62 26.76 -0.92
C GLU A 476 -16.54 27.71 -0.16
N ASN A 477 -17.35 27.21 0.79
CA ASN A 477 -18.27 28.07 1.55
C ASN A 477 -19.15 28.95 0.64
N ARG A 478 -19.52 28.42 -0.54
CA ARG A 478 -20.25 29.11 -1.62
C ARG A 478 -19.48 30.26 -2.32
N MET A 479 -18.25 30.55 -1.91
CA MET A 479 -17.36 31.54 -2.53
C MET A 479 -16.52 30.89 -3.64
N LEU A 480 -16.17 31.66 -4.68
CA LEU A 480 -15.22 31.19 -5.71
C LEU A 480 -13.82 31.04 -5.10
N LEU A 481 -13.12 30.00 -5.52
CA LEU A 481 -11.72 29.80 -5.14
C LEU A 481 -10.79 30.76 -5.88
N ASP A 482 -9.75 31.20 -5.18
CA ASP A 482 -8.61 31.92 -5.76
C ASP A 482 -7.34 31.13 -5.43
N THR A 483 -6.91 30.32 -6.40
CA THR A 483 -5.78 29.38 -6.30
C THR A 483 -4.48 29.94 -6.87
N ARG A 484 -4.49 31.19 -7.35
CA ARG A 484 -3.32 31.83 -7.96
C ARG A 484 -2.21 32.01 -6.94
N GLY A 485 -1.00 31.70 -7.36
CA GLY A 485 0.23 31.98 -6.65
C GLY A 485 1.39 32.19 -7.62
N THR A 486 2.42 32.88 -7.12
CA THR A 486 3.65 33.11 -7.87
C THR A 486 4.74 32.19 -7.31
N PHE A 487 5.26 31.30 -8.13
CA PHE A 487 6.38 30.42 -7.78
C PHE A 487 7.66 31.24 -7.52
N TYR A 488 8.67 30.64 -6.87
CA TYR A 488 9.86 31.37 -6.42
C TYR A 488 10.68 32.05 -7.54
N ASP A 489 10.51 31.60 -8.78
CA ASP A 489 11.17 32.16 -9.96
C ASP A 489 10.32 33.19 -10.73
N GLY A 490 9.15 33.54 -10.19
CA GLY A 490 8.20 34.46 -10.82
C GLY A 490 7.18 33.80 -11.74
N THR A 491 7.20 32.47 -11.92
CA THR A 491 6.18 31.77 -12.70
C THR A 491 4.83 31.84 -11.99
N GLU A 492 3.78 32.33 -12.67
CA GLU A 492 2.41 32.26 -12.17
C GLU A 492 1.87 30.83 -12.29
N ILE A 493 1.27 30.32 -11.21
CA ILE A 493 0.68 28.98 -11.12
C ILE A 493 -0.68 29.05 -10.42
N SER A 494 -1.65 28.27 -10.89
CA SER A 494 -3.01 28.23 -10.34
C SER A 494 -3.65 26.84 -10.37
N THR A 495 -3.05 25.89 -11.08
CA THR A 495 -3.57 24.53 -11.28
C THR A 495 -2.48 23.47 -11.14
N ALA A 496 -2.88 22.21 -10.93
CA ALA A 496 -1.95 21.08 -10.87
C ALA A 496 -1.09 20.92 -12.15
N PRO A 497 -1.63 21.03 -13.37
CA PRO A 497 -0.81 21.01 -14.59
C PRO A 497 0.23 22.14 -14.66
N GLU A 498 -0.15 23.38 -14.29
CA GLU A 498 0.78 24.52 -14.29
C GLU A 498 1.88 24.35 -13.23
N LEU A 499 1.55 23.79 -12.06
CA LEU A 499 2.54 23.44 -11.05
C LEU A 499 3.50 22.36 -11.57
N ALA A 500 2.98 21.31 -12.20
CA ALA A 500 3.81 20.28 -12.82
C ALA A 500 4.79 20.91 -13.83
N ASP A 501 4.28 21.72 -14.76
CA ASP A 501 5.10 22.43 -15.76
C ASP A 501 6.18 23.30 -15.11
N ALA A 502 5.84 24.02 -14.02
CA ALA A 502 6.80 24.84 -13.28
C ALA A 502 7.91 24.00 -12.62
N LEU A 503 7.57 22.85 -12.02
CA LEU A 503 8.56 21.93 -11.43
C LEU A 503 9.48 21.32 -12.49
N LEU A 504 8.93 20.99 -13.66
CA LEU A 504 9.64 20.35 -14.76
C LEU A 504 10.59 21.28 -15.52
N LYS A 505 10.45 22.61 -15.37
CA LYS A 505 11.49 23.56 -15.82
C LYS A 505 12.85 23.29 -15.16
N ARG A 506 12.85 22.73 -13.95
CA ARG A 506 14.07 22.38 -13.18
C ARG A 506 13.88 21.03 -12.46
N PRO A 507 13.98 19.89 -13.18
CA PRO A 507 13.65 18.58 -12.62
C PRO A 507 14.74 18.01 -11.69
N ILE A 508 15.91 18.66 -11.60
CA ILE A 508 17.07 18.15 -10.87
C ILE A 508 16.77 17.83 -9.39
N PRO A 509 16.05 18.67 -8.61
CA PRO A 509 15.69 18.33 -7.24
C PRO A 509 14.84 17.07 -7.15
N LEU A 510 13.83 16.91 -8.01
CA LEU A 510 13.00 15.71 -8.10
C LEU A 510 13.86 14.47 -8.38
N VAL A 511 14.69 14.54 -9.42
CA VAL A 511 15.54 13.44 -9.87
C VAL A 511 16.53 13.01 -8.79
N ARG A 512 17.17 13.96 -8.11
CA ARG A 512 18.15 13.66 -7.05
C ARG A 512 17.47 13.09 -5.81
N ASN A 513 16.37 13.69 -5.38
CA ASN A 513 15.63 13.22 -4.22
C ASN A 513 15.05 11.82 -4.47
N PHE A 514 14.54 11.54 -5.68
CA PHE A 514 14.16 10.17 -6.07
C PHE A 514 15.34 9.20 -5.96
N THR A 515 16.50 9.58 -6.49
CA THR A 515 17.71 8.75 -6.43
C THR A 515 18.16 8.49 -4.98
N GLU A 516 18.10 9.49 -4.10
CA GLU A 516 18.43 9.36 -2.68
C GLU A 516 17.47 8.41 -1.96
N ASN A 517 16.16 8.53 -2.20
CA ASN A 517 15.16 7.65 -1.61
C ASN A 517 15.30 6.22 -2.14
N LEU A 518 15.56 6.06 -3.45
CA LEU A 518 15.79 4.75 -4.07
C LEU A 518 17.04 4.07 -3.51
N MET A 519 18.15 4.81 -3.38
CA MET A 519 19.37 4.31 -2.73
C MET A 519 19.12 3.96 -1.27
N THR A 520 18.39 4.79 -0.52
CA THR A 520 18.06 4.51 0.88
C THR A 520 17.30 3.19 1.01
N TYR A 521 16.32 2.97 0.13
CA TYR A 521 15.55 1.73 0.09
C TYR A 521 16.39 0.52 -0.31
N ALA A 522 17.22 0.65 -1.36
CA ALA A 522 18.08 -0.43 -1.86
C ALA A 522 19.14 -0.87 -0.84
N LEU A 523 19.73 0.09 -0.12
CA LEU A 523 20.83 -0.15 0.82
C LEU A 523 20.34 -0.50 2.23
N GLY A 524 19.07 -0.22 2.55
CA GLY A 524 18.54 -0.42 3.90
C GLY A 524 19.14 0.52 4.96
N ARG A 525 19.82 1.58 4.54
CA ARG A 525 20.40 2.64 5.38
C ARG A 525 20.18 4.00 4.75
N ARG A 526 20.27 5.07 5.54
CA ARG A 526 20.23 6.43 5.00
C ARG A 526 21.44 6.69 4.12
N VAL A 527 21.23 7.46 3.05
CA VAL A 527 22.28 8.02 2.21
C VAL A 527 23.10 9.02 3.03
N GLU A 528 24.42 8.93 2.94
CA GLU A 528 25.36 9.79 3.64
C GLU A 528 25.99 10.83 2.70
N VAL A 529 26.79 11.74 3.26
CA VAL A 529 27.50 12.76 2.48
C VAL A 529 28.46 12.12 1.46
N SER A 530 29.04 10.97 1.80
CA SER A 530 29.92 10.16 0.93
C SER A 530 29.19 9.58 -0.29
N ASP A 531 27.87 9.34 -0.21
CA ASP A 531 27.06 8.79 -1.30
C ASP A 531 26.62 9.86 -2.32
N GLN A 532 26.68 11.14 -1.95
CA GLN A 532 26.20 12.26 -2.77
C GLN A 532 26.84 12.36 -4.18
N PRO A 533 28.15 12.06 -4.38
CA PRO A 533 28.71 11.92 -5.73
C PRO A 533 28.02 10.84 -6.57
N THR A 534 27.67 9.70 -5.96
CA THR A 534 26.95 8.59 -6.62
C THR A 534 25.54 9.02 -7.02
N VAL A 535 24.79 9.68 -6.13
CA VAL A 535 23.47 10.26 -6.43
C VAL A 535 23.54 11.17 -7.66
N ARG A 536 24.50 12.09 -7.69
CA ARG A 536 24.68 13.02 -8.82
C ARG A 536 25.11 12.33 -10.10
N ARG A 537 25.90 11.26 -10.01
CA ARG A 537 26.31 10.44 -11.16
C ARG A 537 25.10 9.73 -11.75
N ILE A 538 24.34 8.99 -10.95
CA ILE A 538 23.14 8.27 -11.39
C ILE A 538 22.15 9.24 -12.04
N ALA A 539 21.84 10.37 -11.39
CA ALA A 539 20.96 11.40 -11.94
C ALA A 539 21.43 11.97 -13.30
N ARG A 540 22.75 12.08 -13.50
CA ARG A 540 23.33 12.56 -14.77
C ARG A 540 23.29 11.51 -15.86
N GLU A 541 23.57 10.25 -15.52
CA GLU A 541 23.53 9.14 -16.46
C GLU A 541 22.08 8.86 -16.90
N ALA A 542 21.14 8.81 -15.95
CA ALA A 542 19.72 8.64 -16.26
C ALA A 542 19.18 9.73 -17.21
N LYS A 543 19.71 10.95 -17.15
CA LYS A 543 19.34 12.03 -18.10
C LYS A 543 19.64 11.66 -19.56
N LYS A 544 20.66 10.85 -19.84
CA LYS A 544 21.02 10.44 -21.20
C LYS A 544 19.95 9.55 -21.83
N ASP A 545 19.22 8.83 -20.98
CA ASP A 545 18.13 7.92 -21.35
C ASP A 545 16.76 8.49 -20.98
N ASP A 546 16.59 9.82 -20.99
CA ASP A 546 15.32 10.49 -20.71
C ASP A 546 14.72 10.18 -19.32
N TYR A 547 15.59 9.96 -18.33
CA TYR A 547 15.22 9.64 -16.96
C TYR A 547 14.37 8.37 -16.82
N ARG A 548 14.62 7.34 -17.64
CA ARG A 548 13.98 6.03 -17.50
C ARG A 548 14.20 5.43 -16.11
N LEU A 549 13.17 4.78 -15.57
CA LEU A 549 13.21 4.16 -14.24
C LEU A 549 14.32 3.12 -14.15
N SER A 550 14.54 2.32 -15.20
CA SER A 550 15.61 1.33 -15.28
C SER A 550 17.00 1.96 -15.07
N SER A 551 17.28 3.13 -15.66
CA SER A 551 18.57 3.80 -15.53
C SER A 551 18.91 4.17 -14.08
N PHE A 552 17.91 4.52 -13.26
CA PHE A 552 18.13 4.77 -11.84
C PHE A 552 18.39 3.47 -11.07
N ILE A 553 17.57 2.44 -11.30
CA ILE A 553 17.65 1.17 -10.59
C ILE A 553 18.99 0.48 -10.91
N VAL A 554 19.35 0.37 -12.19
CA VAL A 554 20.65 -0.15 -12.64
C VAL A 554 21.78 0.74 -12.11
N GLY A 555 21.61 2.07 -12.14
CA GLY A 555 22.61 3.00 -11.60
C GLY A 555 22.92 2.79 -10.11
N VAL A 556 21.92 2.42 -9.31
CA VAL A 556 22.08 2.03 -7.91
C VAL A 556 22.77 0.67 -7.80
N VAL A 557 22.28 -0.34 -8.52
CA VAL A 557 22.83 -1.71 -8.49
C VAL A 557 24.31 -1.73 -8.87
N LEU A 558 24.71 -0.96 -9.89
CA LEU A 558 26.10 -0.90 -10.34
C LEU A 558 27.00 0.01 -9.49
N SER A 559 26.46 0.69 -8.47
CA SER A 559 27.23 1.59 -7.62
C SER A 559 28.07 0.86 -6.58
N ASP A 560 29.21 1.46 -6.21
CA ASP A 560 30.04 0.95 -5.12
C ASP A 560 29.27 0.85 -3.80
N ALA A 561 28.33 1.76 -3.54
CA ALA A 561 27.50 1.71 -2.34
C ALA A 561 26.67 0.42 -2.25
N PHE A 562 26.28 -0.15 -3.40
CA PHE A 562 25.49 -1.38 -3.48
C PHE A 562 26.36 -2.64 -3.59
N ARG A 563 27.53 -2.55 -4.23
CA ARG A 563 28.41 -3.69 -4.53
C ARG A 563 29.57 -3.86 -3.56
N MET A 564 29.88 -2.84 -2.78
CA MET A 564 30.96 -2.84 -1.80
C MET A 564 30.39 -2.71 -0.40
N LYS A 565 31.18 -3.12 0.58
CA LYS A 565 30.89 -2.97 2.01
C LYS A 565 32.17 -2.57 2.73
N GLN A 566 32.01 -1.83 3.82
CA GLN A 566 33.08 -1.55 4.77
C GLN A 566 33.04 -2.59 5.89
N ALA A 567 34.19 -3.18 6.22
CA ALA A 567 34.31 -4.15 7.31
C ALA A 567 33.94 -3.51 8.64
N THR A 568 33.12 -4.21 9.41
CA THR A 568 32.53 -3.70 10.64
C THR A 568 33.62 -3.45 11.67
N GLU A 569 33.67 -2.25 12.25
CA GLU A 569 34.42 -2.04 13.49
C GLU A 569 33.76 -2.87 14.58
N LEU A 570 34.45 -3.87 15.11
CA LEU A 570 34.03 -4.58 16.32
C LEU A 570 34.06 -3.58 17.49
N VAL A 571 32.96 -2.84 17.68
CA VAL A 571 32.76 -2.02 18.88
C VAL A 571 32.45 -2.98 20.02
N TYR A 572 33.49 -3.46 20.69
CA TYR A 572 33.36 -4.04 22.03
C TYR A 572 32.99 -2.90 22.98
N ASN A 573 31.69 -2.73 23.25
CA ASN A 573 31.20 -1.97 24.41
C ASN A 573 30.82 -2.93 25.54
#